data_AF-A0A975LFS8-F1
#
_entry.id   AF-A0A975LFS8-F1
#
_cell.length_a   1.000
_cell.length_b   1.000
_cell.length_c   1.000
_cell.angle_alpha   90.00
_cell.angle_beta   90.00
_cell.angle_gamma   90.00
#
_symmetry.space_group_name_H-M   'P 1'
#
loop_
_entity.id
_entity.type
_entity.pdbx_description
1 polymer ?
#
loop_
_entity_poly.entity_id
_entity_poly.type
_entity_poly.pdbx_seq_one_letter_code
_entity_poly.pdbx_strand_id
1 'polypeptide(L)'
;MNELKHKYTNEIVCPYCGYEFSDSWEFDGDEDLGLIECEECDKSFYATRDIEITYSTQKAKYGTCKVCGAKEVVLENYCSSMGNHDHMCLRCGEKEKQKLRKKYFEELESYKEEKK
;
A
#
# COMPACT_ATOMS: atom_id res chain seq x y z
N MET A 1 -30.14 22.32 11.96
CA MET A 1 -29.09 21.32 11.76
C MET A 1 -28.96 21.15 10.26
N ASN A 2 -27.76 21.28 9.70
CA ASN A 2 -27.57 21.09 8.26
C ASN A 2 -27.72 19.61 7.93
N GLU A 3 -28.49 19.28 6.89
CA GLU A 3 -28.70 17.91 6.44
C GLU A 3 -27.43 17.42 5.73
N LEU A 4 -26.91 16.28 6.16
CA LEU A 4 -25.81 15.58 5.47
C LEU A 4 -26.39 14.89 4.22
N LYS A 5 -26.02 15.37 3.03
CA LYS A 5 -26.52 14.86 1.74
C LYS A 5 -25.91 13.51 1.35
N HIS A 6 -24.64 13.30 1.66
CA HIS A 6 -23.89 12.06 1.39
C HIS A 6 -23.32 11.54 2.72
N LYS A 7 -23.39 10.23 2.94
CA LYS A 7 -22.96 9.58 4.19
C LYS A 7 -22.28 8.26 3.87
N TYR A 8 -21.14 7.99 4.49
CA TYR A 8 -20.40 6.73 4.38
C TYR A 8 -20.18 6.27 2.93
N THR A 9 -19.91 7.22 2.04
CA THR A 9 -19.49 6.95 0.67
C THR A 9 -18.01 6.59 0.66
N ASN A 10 -17.56 5.82 -0.34
CA ASN A 10 -16.14 5.43 -0.45
C ASN A 10 -15.23 6.63 -0.71
N GLU A 11 -15.76 7.63 -1.41
CA GLU A 11 -15.09 8.88 -1.74
C GLU A 11 -15.93 10.08 -1.25
N ILE A 12 -15.31 11.24 -1.12
CA ILE A 12 -15.97 12.51 -0.85
C ILE A 12 -16.85 12.86 -2.05
N VAL A 13 -18.12 13.20 -1.79
CA VAL A 13 -19.07 13.62 -2.83
C VAL A 13 -19.54 15.03 -2.54
N CYS A 14 -19.32 15.95 -3.49
CA CYS A 14 -19.74 17.33 -3.39
C CYS A 14 -21.26 17.40 -3.21
N PRO A 15 -21.77 17.98 -2.10
CA PRO A 15 -23.20 18.02 -1.85
C PRO A 15 -23.95 18.97 -2.79
N TYR A 16 -23.26 19.80 -3.56
CA TYR A 16 -23.90 20.75 -4.47
C TYR A 16 -24.10 20.20 -5.89
N CYS A 17 -23.04 19.67 -6.51
CA CYS A 17 -23.08 19.18 -7.90
C CYS A 17 -23.05 17.65 -8.03
N GLY A 18 -22.71 16.91 -6.97
CA GLY A 18 -22.57 15.45 -7.00
C GLY A 18 -21.24 14.96 -7.57
N TYR A 19 -20.26 15.85 -7.79
CA TYR A 19 -18.91 15.45 -8.17
C TYR A 19 -18.25 14.58 -7.08
N GLU A 20 -17.59 13.50 -7.49
CA GLU A 20 -16.91 12.54 -6.62
C GLU A 20 -15.39 12.71 -6.75
N PHE A 21 -14.72 12.95 -5.64
CA PHE A 21 -13.26 13.16 -5.61
C PHE A 21 -12.57 11.81 -5.62
N SER A 22 -11.87 11.45 -6.70
CA SER A 22 -11.24 10.12 -6.82
C SER A 22 -10.00 9.91 -5.92
N ASP A 23 -9.52 10.96 -5.29
CA ASP A 23 -8.32 11.03 -4.45
C ASP A 23 -8.67 11.51 -3.03
N SER A 24 -9.85 11.14 -2.51
CA SER A 24 -10.32 11.60 -1.18
C SER A 24 -9.38 11.28 -0.02
N TRP A 25 -8.50 10.28 -0.19
CA TRP A 25 -7.47 9.90 0.77
C TRP A 25 -6.31 10.90 0.89
N GLU A 26 -6.09 11.73 -0.14
CA GLU A 26 -5.01 12.73 -0.17
C GLU A 26 -5.39 14.03 0.58
N PHE A 27 -6.65 14.17 0.99
CA PHE A 27 -7.07 15.29 1.84
C PHE A 27 -6.50 15.15 3.25
N ASP A 28 -5.79 16.18 3.70
CA ASP A 28 -5.26 16.29 5.05
C ASP A 28 -6.37 16.31 6.11
N GLY A 29 -6.08 15.76 7.27
CA GLY A 29 -7.01 15.65 8.40
C GLY A 29 -7.27 14.19 8.80
N ASP A 30 -7.65 14.01 10.06
CA ASP A 30 -8.04 12.72 10.60
C ASP A 30 -9.51 12.44 10.23
N GLU A 31 -10.43 12.58 11.20
CA GLU A 31 -11.87 12.39 11.01
C GLU A 31 -12.58 13.65 10.52
N ASP A 32 -12.08 14.84 10.88
CA ASP A 32 -12.59 16.12 10.39
C ASP A 32 -11.61 16.68 9.36
N LEU A 33 -12.05 16.72 8.10
CA LEU A 33 -11.26 17.28 6.99
C LEU A 33 -11.46 18.79 6.88
N GLY A 34 -12.38 19.36 7.66
CA GLY A 34 -12.70 20.77 7.63
C GLY A 34 -13.37 21.19 6.32
N LEU A 35 -13.05 22.40 5.87
CA LEU A 35 -13.68 23.04 4.72
C LEU A 35 -12.90 22.71 3.43
N ILE A 36 -13.58 22.08 2.48
CA ILE A 36 -13.05 21.71 1.15
C ILE A 36 -13.80 22.49 0.08
N GLU A 37 -13.11 22.88 -0.99
CA GLU A 37 -13.71 23.50 -2.19
C GLU A 37 -13.88 22.46 -3.30
N CYS A 38 -15.04 22.44 -3.95
CA CYS A 38 -15.28 21.56 -5.10
C CYS A 38 -14.66 22.12 -6.37
N GLU A 39 -13.80 21.33 -7.03
CA GLU A 39 -13.15 21.70 -8.30
C GLU A 39 -14.10 21.77 -9.51
N GLU A 40 -15.30 21.19 -9.41
CA GLU A 40 -16.29 21.19 -10.50
C GLU A 40 -17.30 22.35 -10.39
N CYS A 41 -17.62 22.81 -9.17
CA CYS A 41 -18.67 23.82 -8.98
C CYS A 41 -18.28 24.99 -8.07
N ASP A 42 -17.03 25.09 -7.65
CA ASP A 42 -16.43 26.17 -6.85
C ASP A 42 -17.17 26.48 -5.54
N LYS A 43 -17.90 25.49 -4.99
CA LYS A 43 -18.61 25.66 -3.72
C LYS A 43 -17.88 24.92 -2.61
N SER A 44 -17.69 25.61 -1.49
CA SER A 44 -17.09 25.00 -0.31
C SER A 44 -18.11 24.23 0.53
N PHE A 45 -17.69 23.09 1.07
CA PHE A 45 -18.48 22.25 1.97
C PHE A 45 -17.58 21.63 3.05
N TYR A 46 -18.19 21.24 4.17
CA TYR A 46 -17.48 20.51 5.23
C TYR A 46 -17.52 19.02 4.94
N ALA A 47 -16.41 18.34 5.18
CA ALA A 47 -16.30 16.90 5.02
C ALA A 47 -15.69 16.25 6.27
N THR A 48 -16.14 15.04 6.56
CA THR A 48 -15.57 14.18 7.60
C THR A 48 -15.20 12.83 6.97
N ARG A 49 -14.19 12.16 7.52
CA ARG A 49 -13.74 10.83 7.12
C ARG A 49 -14.08 9.84 8.22
N ASP A 50 -15.01 8.94 7.93
CA ASP A 50 -15.32 7.81 8.80
C ASP A 50 -14.43 6.61 8.42
N ILE A 51 -13.64 6.11 9.38
CA ILE A 51 -12.71 4.98 9.15
C ILE A 51 -13.22 3.75 9.90
N GLU A 52 -13.56 2.69 9.18
CA GLU A 52 -13.87 1.38 9.75
C GLU A 52 -12.64 0.47 9.70
N ILE A 53 -12.15 0.02 10.87
CA ILE A 53 -11.02 -0.90 10.98
C ILE A 53 -11.53 -2.31 11.32
N THR A 54 -11.30 -3.28 10.43
CA THR A 54 -11.63 -4.69 10.66
C THR A 54 -10.37 -5.58 10.55
N TYR A 55 -10.37 -6.71 11.25
CA TYR A 55 -9.21 -7.59 11.37
C TYR A 55 -9.50 -8.99 10.85
N SER A 56 -8.55 -9.56 10.11
CA SER A 56 -8.52 -10.97 9.72
C SER A 56 -7.16 -11.55 10.05
N THR A 57 -7.11 -12.83 10.43
CA THR A 57 -5.84 -13.52 10.76
C THR A 57 -5.78 -14.88 10.07
N GLN A 58 -4.56 -15.34 9.79
CA GLN A 58 -4.30 -16.64 9.19
C GLN A 58 -3.10 -17.33 9.85
N LYS A 59 -3.08 -18.67 9.81
CA LYS A 59 -1.91 -19.44 10.30
C LYS A 59 -0.71 -19.22 9.38
N ALA A 60 0.45 -18.98 9.97
CA ALA A 60 1.71 -18.97 9.24
C ALA A 60 2.08 -20.40 8.77
N LYS A 61 2.80 -20.49 7.65
CA LYS A 61 3.35 -21.76 7.15
C LYS A 61 4.68 -22.03 7.83
N TYR A 62 4.78 -23.15 8.53
CA TYR A 62 6.01 -23.62 9.15
C TYR A 62 6.61 -24.76 8.36
N GLY A 63 7.94 -24.89 8.41
CA GLY A 63 8.63 -26.01 7.79
C GLY A 63 10.14 -25.93 7.95
N THR A 64 10.87 -26.55 7.01
CA THR A 64 12.33 -26.54 7.00
C THR A 64 12.84 -25.57 5.95
N CYS A 65 13.71 -24.64 6.36
CA CYS A 65 14.32 -23.68 5.45
C CYS A 65 15.25 -24.38 4.45
N LYS A 66 15.04 -24.16 3.15
CA LYS A 66 15.86 -24.78 2.10
C LYS A 66 17.32 -24.34 2.08
N VAL A 67 17.64 -23.20 2.70
CA VAL A 67 19.00 -22.61 2.70
C VAL A 67 19.81 -23.02 3.91
N CYS A 68 19.27 -22.82 5.12
CA CYS A 68 20.02 -23.08 6.36
C CYS A 68 19.60 -24.37 7.08
N GLY A 69 18.60 -25.10 6.59
CA GLY A 69 18.13 -26.35 7.18
C GLY A 69 17.43 -26.22 8.54
N ALA A 70 17.18 -24.99 9.01
CA ALA A 70 16.44 -24.76 10.25
C ALA A 70 15.02 -25.33 10.12
N LYS A 71 14.57 -26.09 11.12
CA LYS A 71 13.26 -26.76 11.18
C LYS A 71 12.30 -25.94 12.03
N GLU A 72 10.99 -26.16 11.85
CA GLU A 72 9.93 -25.47 12.60
C GLU A 72 10.05 -23.93 12.55
N VAL A 73 10.48 -23.41 11.39
CA VAL A 73 10.58 -21.97 11.14
C VAL A 73 9.49 -21.52 10.18
N VAL A 74 9.05 -20.28 10.31
CA VAL A 74 8.14 -19.65 9.34
C VAL A 74 8.81 -19.60 7.98
N LEU A 75 8.12 -20.09 6.96
CA LEU A 75 8.56 -20.06 5.57
C LEU A 75 7.79 -19.00 4.81
N GLU A 76 8.52 -18.15 4.10
CA GLU A 76 7.93 -17.14 3.22
C GLU A 76 8.33 -17.34 1.77
N ASN A 77 7.37 -17.04 0.92
CA ASN A 77 7.56 -16.93 -0.51
C ASN A 77 7.62 -15.44 -0.86
N TYR A 78 8.51 -15.08 -1.77
CA TYR A 78 8.69 -13.73 -2.27
C TYR A 78 8.71 -13.79 -3.79
N CYS A 79 7.94 -12.92 -4.43
CA CYS A 79 7.93 -12.75 -5.87
C CYS A 79 7.86 -11.26 -6.19
N SER A 80 8.79 -10.78 -7.01
CA SER A 80 8.85 -9.39 -7.47
C SER A 80 9.46 -9.33 -8.86
N SER A 81 9.40 -8.17 -9.50
CA SER A 81 10.11 -7.93 -10.77
C SER A 81 11.63 -8.11 -10.67
N MET A 82 12.21 -8.01 -9.46
CA MET A 82 13.64 -8.24 -9.22
C MET A 82 14.01 -9.73 -9.06
N GLY A 83 13.02 -10.62 -8.93
CA GLY A 83 13.24 -12.04 -8.70
C GLY A 83 12.32 -12.63 -7.64
N ASN A 84 12.53 -13.92 -7.35
CA ASN A 84 11.69 -14.70 -6.46
C ASN A 84 12.49 -15.67 -5.57
N HIS A 85 11.89 -16.06 -4.45
CA HIS A 85 12.35 -17.17 -3.62
C HIS A 85 11.16 -17.82 -2.89
N ASP A 86 11.30 -19.08 -2.51
CA ASP A 86 10.29 -19.84 -1.77
C ASP A 86 10.94 -20.72 -0.69
N HIS A 87 10.14 -21.19 0.27
CA HIS A 87 10.58 -22.14 1.31
C HIS A 87 11.85 -21.70 2.07
N MET A 88 12.02 -20.39 2.25
CA MET A 88 13.11 -19.82 3.04
C MET A 88 12.57 -19.29 4.36
N CYS A 89 13.33 -19.46 5.43
CA CYS A 89 13.04 -18.73 6.66
C CYS A 89 13.26 -17.23 6.47
N LEU A 90 12.62 -16.41 7.30
CA LEU A 90 12.70 -14.94 7.25
C LEU A 90 14.14 -14.42 7.10
N ARG A 91 15.08 -14.96 7.87
CA ARG A 91 16.49 -14.57 7.82
C ARG A 91 17.15 -14.88 6.47
N CYS A 92 16.89 -16.07 5.92
CA CYS A 92 17.49 -16.47 4.64
C CYS A 92 16.82 -15.75 3.46
N GLY A 93 15.50 -15.58 3.51
CA GLY A 93 14.76 -14.80 2.53
C GLY A 93 15.23 -13.35 2.47
N GLU A 94 15.44 -12.69 3.62
CA GLU A 94 15.92 -11.31 3.64
C GLU A 94 17.31 -11.15 3.02
N LYS A 95 18.23 -12.07 3.32
CA LYS A 95 19.54 -12.09 2.65
C LYS A 95 19.42 -12.28 1.14
N GLU A 96 18.48 -13.09 0.69
CA GLU A 96 18.26 -13.31 -0.73
C GLU A 96 17.67 -12.06 -1.41
N LYS A 97 16.71 -11.38 -0.77
CA LYS A 97 16.18 -10.08 -1.24
C LYS A 97 17.30 -9.04 -1.40
N GLN A 98 18.22 -8.96 -0.43
CA GLN A 98 19.35 -8.01 -0.51
C GLN A 98 20.28 -8.32 -1.69
N LYS A 99 20.56 -9.61 -1.97
CA LYS A 99 21.33 -10.00 -3.16
C LYS A 99 20.61 -9.65 -4.45
N LEU A 100 19.31 -9.92 -4.55
CA LEU A 100 18.50 -9.59 -5.73
C LEU A 100 18.52 -8.08 -6.00
N ARG A 101 18.35 -7.26 -4.95
CA ARG A 101 18.45 -5.80 -5.04
C ARG A 101 19.82 -5.35 -5.52
N LYS A 102 20.89 -5.89 -4.93
CA LYS A 102 22.27 -5.56 -5.32
C LYS A 102 22.51 -5.87 -6.80
N LYS A 103 22.12 -7.05 -7.26
CA LYS A 103 22.22 -7.46 -8.67
C LYS A 103 21.45 -6.51 -9.60
N TYR A 104 20.22 -6.15 -9.22
CA TYR A 104 19.40 -5.21 -9.99
C TYR A 104 20.07 -3.83 -10.13
N PHE A 105 20.63 -3.28 -9.05
CA PHE A 105 21.34 -2.00 -9.10
C PHE A 105 22.63 -2.08 -9.94
N GLU A 106 23.40 -3.15 -9.80
CA GLU A 106 24.61 -3.38 -10.62
C GLU A 106 24.28 -3.46 -12.11
N GLU A 107 23.20 -4.16 -12.49
CA GLU A 107 22.71 -4.21 -13.87
C GLU A 107 22.29 -2.81 -14.37
N LEU A 108 21.57 -2.04 -13.57
CA LEU A 108 21.19 -0.67 -13.92
C LEU A 108 22.40 0.25 -14.13
N GLU A 109 23.47 0.07 -13.35
CA GLU A 109 24.72 0.80 -13.54
C GLU A 109 25.39 0.41 -14.86
N SER A 110 25.49 -0.88 -15.17
CA SER A 110 26.08 -1.33 -16.44
C SER A 110 25.29 -0.82 -17.65
N TYR A 111 23.95 -0.86 -17.60
CA TYR A 111 23.10 -0.32 -18.68
C TYR A 111 23.29 1.20 -18.89
N LYS A 112 23.65 1.96 -17.85
CA LYS A 112 23.95 3.39 -17.97
C LYS A 112 25.33 3.64 -18.56
N GLU A 113 26.30 2.80 -18.25
CA GLU A 113 27.65 2.88 -18.81
C GLU A 113 27.68 2.53 -20.30
N GLU A 114 26.94 1.50 -20.73
CA GLU A 114 26.84 1.09 -22.14
C GLU A 114 26.15 2.14 -23.04
N LYS A 115 25.37 3.04 -22.46
CA LYS A 115 24.63 4.10 -23.18
C LYS A 115 25.33 5.47 -23.16
N LYS A 116 26.52 5.57 -22.56
CA LYS A 116 27.39 6.75 -22.65
C LYS A 116 28.34 6.63 -23.83
#